data_AF-A0A950HD12-F1
#
_entry.id   AF-A0A950HD12-F1
#
_cell.length_a   1.000
_cell.length_b   1.000
_cell.length_c   1.000
_cell.angle_alpha   90.00
_cell.angle_beta   90.00
_cell.angle_gamma   90.00
#
_symmetry.space_group_name_H-M   'P 1'
#
loop_
_entity.id
_entity.type
_entity.pdbx_description
1 polymer ?
#
loop_
_entity_poly.entity_id
_entity_poly.type
_entity_poly.pdbx_seq_one_letter_code
_entity_poly.pdbx_strand_id
1 'polypeptide(L)'
;MATRPPRPDLALSARSVAWLAERPHQREFVRWVWDELAELERAGYHLGAIDALRSVLLDHQPATRAGRCRTCRRFTWRRRRFPCAVWFQVGGALLEQVAERGRHRRAPPRGRPTGARSPPGRPSRRAPSRPSGPGSPRRRR
;
A
#
# COMPACT_ATOMS: atom_id res chain seq x y z
N MET A 1 10.38 -28.08 -14.13
CA MET A 1 9.76 -26.75 -14.08
C MET A 1 8.34 -26.89 -14.62
N ALA A 2 7.32 -26.87 -13.77
CA ALA A 2 5.93 -27.02 -14.23
C ALA A 2 5.45 -25.69 -14.82
N THR A 3 5.17 -25.68 -16.12
CA THR A 3 4.52 -24.58 -16.82
C THR A 3 3.11 -24.46 -16.23
N ARG A 4 2.92 -23.49 -15.35
CA ARG A 4 1.62 -23.21 -14.75
C ARG A 4 0.65 -22.84 -15.89
N PRO A 5 -0.54 -23.46 -15.98
CA PRO A 5 -1.49 -23.12 -17.03
C PRO A 5 -1.81 -21.62 -16.97
N PRO A 6 -2.07 -20.97 -18.12
CA PRO A 6 -2.51 -19.58 -18.15
C PRO A 6 -3.72 -19.48 -17.24
N ARG A 7 -3.59 -18.67 -16.19
CA ARG A 7 -4.69 -18.45 -15.25
C ARG A 7 -5.84 -17.86 -16.04
N PRO A 8 -7.09 -18.32 -15.82
CA PRO A 8 -8.24 -17.68 -16.44
C PRO A 8 -8.14 -16.21 -16.08
N ASP A 9 -8.00 -15.35 -17.09
CA ASP A 9 -8.08 -13.92 -16.93
C ASP A 9 -9.29 -13.66 -16.03
N LEU A 10 -9.02 -13.16 -14.82
CA LEU A 10 -10.02 -12.83 -13.82
C LEU A 10 -10.74 -11.56 -14.31
N ALA A 11 -11.42 -11.72 -15.44
CA ALA A 11 -12.04 -10.67 -16.19
C ALA A 11 -13.29 -10.21 -15.45
N LEU A 12 -13.47 -8.89 -15.42
CA LEU A 12 -14.73 -8.31 -15.01
C LEU A 12 -15.86 -8.94 -15.83
N SER A 13 -16.96 -9.30 -15.17
CA SER A 13 -18.16 -9.79 -15.83
C SER A 13 -18.62 -8.81 -16.91
N ALA A 14 -19.20 -9.33 -18.00
CA ALA A 14 -19.72 -8.51 -19.10
C ALA A 14 -20.66 -7.39 -18.61
N ARG A 15 -21.45 -7.65 -17.56
CA ARG A 15 -22.30 -6.65 -16.91
C ARG A 15 -21.49 -5.51 -16.29
N SER A 16 -20.40 -5.83 -15.61
CA SER A 16 -19.52 -4.83 -14.99
C SER A 16 -18.84 -3.99 -16.07
N VAL A 17 -18.39 -4.63 -17.14
CA VAL A 17 -17.82 -3.94 -18.31
C VAL A 17 -18.83 -2.97 -18.93
N ALA A 18 -20.05 -3.44 -19.22
CA ALA A 18 -21.12 -2.59 -19.76
C ALA A 18 -21.47 -1.42 -18.83
N TRP A 19 -21.58 -1.68 -17.52
CA TRP A 19 -21.87 -0.65 -16.54
C TRP A 19 -20.76 0.41 -16.43
N LEU A 20 -19.49 -0.01 -16.56
CA LEU A 20 -18.32 0.87 -16.56
C LEU A 20 -18.18 1.66 -17.86
N ALA A 21 -18.67 1.15 -18.99
CA ALA A 21 -18.62 1.86 -20.28
C ALA A 21 -19.34 3.21 -20.21
N GLU A 22 -20.44 3.29 -19.45
CA GLU A 22 -21.22 4.51 -19.22
C GLU A 22 -20.58 5.46 -18.19
N ARG A 23 -19.47 5.07 -17.55
CA ARG A 23 -18.94 5.70 -16.32
C ARG A 23 -17.41 5.82 -16.36
N PRO A 24 -16.88 6.81 -17.11
CA PRO A 24 -15.46 6.89 -17.43
C PRO A 24 -14.57 6.98 -16.18
N HIS A 25 -14.92 7.82 -15.21
CA HIS A 25 -14.13 7.97 -13.98
C HIS A 25 -14.06 6.67 -13.16
N GLN A 26 -15.17 5.93 -13.03
CA GLN A 26 -15.19 4.65 -12.33
C GLN A 26 -14.39 3.59 -13.10
N ARG A 27 -14.45 3.63 -14.44
CA ARG A 27 -13.69 2.73 -15.31
C ARG A 27 -12.19 2.97 -15.18
N GLU A 28 -11.75 4.22 -15.18
CA GLU A 28 -10.36 4.60 -14.97
C GLU A 28 -9.85 4.10 -13.61
N PHE A 29 -10.62 4.32 -12.54
CA PHE A 29 -10.26 3.84 -11.22
C PHE A 29 -10.13 2.31 -11.15
N VAL A 30 -11.12 1.57 -11.69
CA VAL A 30 -11.08 0.10 -11.72
C VAL A 30 -9.90 -0.41 -12.54
N ARG A 31 -9.64 0.20 -13.70
CA ARG A 31 -8.49 -0.12 -14.55
C ARG A 31 -7.18 0.09 -13.79
N TRP A 32 -7.02 1.25 -13.15
CA TRP A 32 -5.82 1.55 -12.37
C TRP A 32 -5.57 0.52 -11.27
N VAL A 33 -6.60 0.11 -10.51
CA VAL A 33 -6.45 -0.95 -9.49
C VAL A 33 -5.96 -2.27 -10.11
N TRP A 34 -6.49 -2.66 -11.27
CA TRP A 34 -6.05 -3.88 -11.96
C TRP A 34 -4.61 -3.78 -12.47
N ASP A 35 -4.26 -2.64 -13.06
CA ASP A 35 -2.91 -2.38 -13.57
C ASP A 35 -1.89 -2.44 -12.43
N GLU A 36 -2.19 -1.84 -11.28
CA GLU A 36 -1.31 -1.90 -10.10
C GLU A 36 -1.15 -3.32 -9.54
N LEU A 37 -2.22 -4.12 -9.50
CA LEU A 37 -2.10 -5.54 -9.11
C LEU A 37 -1.22 -6.32 -10.09
N ALA A 38 -1.29 -6.02 -11.40
CA ALA A 38 -0.41 -6.63 -12.40
C ALA A 38 1.04 -6.15 -12.29
N GLU A 39 1.27 -4.89 -11.91
CA GLU A 39 2.61 -4.37 -11.59
C GLU A 39 3.18 -5.00 -10.31
N LEU A 40 2.38 -5.22 -9.26
CA LEU A 40 2.79 -5.98 -8.08
C LEU A 40 3.24 -7.40 -8.47
N GLU A 41 2.47 -8.07 -9.32
CA GLU A 41 2.78 -9.42 -9.80
C GLU A 41 4.09 -9.44 -10.60
N ARG A 42 4.28 -8.52 -11.54
CA ARG A 42 5.53 -8.38 -12.31
C ARG A 42 6.72 -8.03 -11.44
N ALA A 43 6.52 -7.28 -10.35
CA ALA A 43 7.55 -6.94 -9.38
C ALA A 43 7.89 -8.11 -8.43
N GLY A 44 7.31 -9.30 -8.60
CA GLY A 44 7.65 -10.50 -7.83
C GLY A 44 6.99 -10.58 -6.45
N TYR A 45 5.92 -9.82 -6.20
CA TYR A 45 5.15 -9.93 -4.96
C TYR A 45 4.42 -11.28 -4.89
N HIS A 46 4.02 -11.67 -3.67
CA HIS A 46 3.43 -12.98 -3.41
C HIS A 46 2.16 -13.24 -4.25
N LEU A 47 2.26 -14.11 -5.26
CA LEU A 47 1.19 -14.38 -6.22
C LEU A 47 -0.12 -14.81 -5.55
N GLY A 48 -0.06 -15.62 -4.49
CA GLY A 48 -1.26 -16.07 -3.78
C GLY A 48 -2.01 -14.92 -3.09
N ALA A 49 -1.30 -13.88 -2.64
CA ALA A 49 -1.93 -12.72 -2.02
C ALA A 49 -2.61 -11.84 -3.07
N ILE A 50 -1.94 -11.66 -4.23
CA ILE A 50 -2.51 -10.93 -5.37
C ILE A 50 -3.76 -11.64 -5.89
N ASP A 51 -3.71 -12.96 -6.05
CA ASP A 51 -4.88 -13.74 -6.48
C ASP A 51 -6.03 -13.62 -5.49
N ALA A 52 -5.75 -13.69 -4.19
CA ALA A 52 -6.78 -13.52 -3.15
C ALA A 52 -7.42 -12.12 -3.24
N LEU A 53 -6.61 -11.07 -3.42
CA LEU A 53 -7.12 -9.70 -3.62
C LEU A 53 -7.99 -9.60 -4.87
N ARG A 54 -7.56 -10.18 -5.99
CA ARG A 54 -8.36 -10.22 -7.23
C ARG A 54 -9.68 -10.94 -7.00
N SER A 55 -9.67 -12.09 -6.32
CA SER A 55 -10.88 -12.83 -5.98
C SER A 55 -11.85 -11.98 -5.15
N VAL A 56 -11.35 -11.31 -4.12
CA VAL A 56 -12.16 -10.39 -3.29
C VAL A 56 -12.75 -9.27 -4.15
N LEU A 57 -11.95 -8.62 -5.01
CA LEU A 57 -12.46 -7.56 -5.88
C LEU A 57 -13.55 -8.03 -6.84
N LEU A 58 -13.42 -9.25 -7.38
CA LEU A 58 -14.42 -9.87 -8.25
C LEU A 58 -15.74 -10.16 -7.53
N ASP A 59 -15.69 -10.60 -6.26
CA ASP A 59 -16.90 -10.79 -5.45
C ASP A 59 -17.67 -9.48 -5.21
N HIS A 60 -16.97 -8.36 -5.33
CA HIS A 60 -17.51 -7.02 -5.14
C HIS A 60 -18.01 -6.34 -6.42
N GLN A 61 -18.12 -7.07 -7.53
CA GLN A 61 -18.70 -6.56 -8.78
C GLN A 61 -20.19 -6.16 -8.66
N PRO A 62 -20.67 -5.25 -9.54
CA PRO A 62 -22.08 -4.88 -9.61
C PRO A 62 -22.95 -6.07 -10.05
N ALA A 63 -23.90 -6.47 -9.20
CA ALA A 63 -24.82 -7.57 -9.50
C ALA A 63 -26.06 -7.10 -10.29
N THR A 64 -26.38 -5.81 -10.24
CA THR A 64 -27.59 -5.21 -10.82
C THR A 64 -27.23 -4.19 -11.89
N ARG A 65 -28.13 -3.92 -12.85
CA ARG A 65 -28.00 -2.80 -13.82
C ARG A 65 -27.79 -1.44 -13.13
N ALA A 66 -28.35 -1.26 -11.94
CA ALA A 66 -28.16 -0.05 -11.14
C ALA A 66 -26.73 0.10 -10.53
N GLY A 67 -25.79 -0.78 -10.85
CA GLY A 67 -24.40 -0.70 -10.40
C GLY A 67 -24.20 -0.98 -8.92
N ARG A 68 -25.04 -1.82 -8.31
CA ARG A 68 -24.95 -2.11 -6.87
C ARG A 68 -24.18 -3.40 -6.60
N CYS A 69 -23.25 -3.32 -5.68
CA CYS A 69 -22.47 -4.46 -5.18
C CYS A 69 -23.36 -5.38 -4.34
N ARG A 70 -23.34 -6.69 -4.60
CA ARG A 70 -24.16 -7.64 -3.81
C ARG A 70 -23.62 -7.88 -2.40
N THR A 71 -22.31 -7.82 -2.26
CA THR A 71 -21.57 -8.23 -1.07
C THR A 71 -21.57 -7.13 -0.02
N CYS A 72 -21.47 -5.87 -0.44
CA CYS A 72 -21.60 -4.72 0.47
C CYS A 72 -23.07 -4.41 0.79
N ARG A 73 -23.57 -4.89 1.94
CA ARG A 73 -24.83 -4.42 2.56
C ARG A 73 -24.52 -3.25 3.50
N ARG A 74 -25.28 -2.15 3.43
CA ARG A 74 -25.33 -1.15 4.52
C ARG A 74 -26.43 -1.58 5.49
N PHE A 75 -26.30 -1.22 6.77
CA PHE A 75 -27.14 -1.51 7.96
C PHE A 75 -28.68 -1.52 7.79
N THR A 76 -29.23 -1.15 6.64
CA THR A 76 -30.67 -1.20 6.31
C THR A 76 -30.87 -1.51 4.82
N TRP A 77 -30.76 -2.78 4.40
CA TRP A 77 -31.17 -3.30 3.07
C TRP A 77 -30.58 -2.64 1.79
N ARG A 78 -29.86 -1.53 1.91
CA ARG A 78 -29.33 -0.73 0.79
C ARG A 78 -27.92 -1.20 0.46
N ARG A 79 -27.81 -1.81 -0.73
CA ARG A 79 -26.54 -2.18 -1.35
C ARG A 79 -25.74 -0.94 -1.76
N ARG A 80 -24.41 -0.96 -1.60
CA ARG A 80 -23.53 0.14 -2.04
C ARG A 80 -23.37 0.16 -3.56
N ARG A 81 -23.17 1.36 -4.13
CA ARG A 81 -22.77 1.50 -5.54
C ARG A 81 -21.36 0.96 -5.74
N PHE A 82 -21.10 0.45 -6.92
CA PHE A 82 -19.80 0.06 -7.43
C PHE A 82 -19.09 1.29 -8.04
N PRO A 83 -17.75 1.42 -7.93
CA PRO A 83 -16.87 0.69 -7.01
C PRO A 83 -17.29 0.90 -5.55
N CYS A 84 -17.30 -0.16 -4.75
CA CYS A 84 -17.76 -0.10 -3.36
C CYS A 84 -16.60 0.17 -2.39
N ALA A 85 -16.88 0.20 -1.08
CA ALA A 85 -15.87 0.49 -0.06
C ALA A 85 -14.63 -0.40 -0.16
N VAL A 86 -14.79 -1.70 -0.43
CA VAL A 86 -13.68 -2.64 -0.61
C VAL A 86 -12.76 -2.25 -1.77
N TRP A 87 -13.32 -1.82 -2.90
CA TRP A 87 -12.54 -1.33 -4.03
C TRP A 87 -11.74 -0.08 -3.67
N PHE A 88 -12.35 0.87 -2.96
CA PHE A 88 -11.66 2.08 -2.51
C PHE A 88 -10.59 1.79 -1.44
N GLN A 89 -10.83 0.85 -0.54
CA GLN A 89 -9.84 0.45 0.48
C GLN A 89 -8.61 -0.19 -0.17
N VAL A 90 -8.83 -1.13 -1.12
CA VAL A 90 -7.73 -1.74 -1.88
C VAL A 90 -7.00 -0.67 -2.70
N GLY A 91 -7.74 0.22 -3.39
CA GLY A 91 -7.14 1.32 -4.13
C GLY A 91 -6.29 2.25 -3.25
N GLY A 92 -6.77 2.61 -2.06
CA GLY A 92 -6.01 3.42 -1.10
C GLY A 92 -4.72 2.73 -0.66
N ALA A 93 -4.79 1.45 -0.29
CA ALA A 93 -3.63 0.67 0.11
C ALA A 93 -2.60 0.51 -1.03
N LEU A 94 -3.06 0.36 -2.28
CA LEU A 94 -2.19 0.33 -3.45
C LEU A 94 -1.51 1.68 -3.67
N LEU A 95 -2.23 2.79 -3.49
CA LEU A 95 -1.67 4.13 -3.64
C LEU A 95 -0.56 4.39 -2.62
N GLU A 96 -0.76 3.99 -1.36
CA GLU A 96 0.25 4.06 -0.31
C GLU A 96 1.50 3.25 -0.69
N GLN A 97 1.32 2.05 -1.25
CA GLN A 97 2.42 1.21 -1.70
C GLN A 97 3.19 1.83 -2.87
N VAL A 98 2.50 2.44 -3.84
CA VAL A 98 3.13 3.18 -4.94
C VAL A 98 3.92 4.36 -4.42
N ALA A 99 3.37 5.11 -3.46
CA ALA A 99 4.05 6.23 -2.84
C ALA A 99 5.34 5.77 -2.11
N GLU A 100 5.29 4.67 -1.37
CA GLU A 100 6.46 4.12 -0.67
C GLU A 100 7.55 3.65 -1.64
N ARG A 101 7.17 2.96 -2.73
CA ARG A 101 8.10 2.61 -3.82
C ARG A 101 8.77 3.83 -4.44
N GLY A 102 8.01 4.91 -4.63
CA GLY A 102 8.52 6.19 -5.11
C GLY A 102 9.55 6.81 -4.16
N ARG A 103 9.35 6.71 -2.84
CA ARG A 103 10.31 7.19 -1.83
C ARG A 103 11.61 6.39 -1.87
N HIS A 104 11.53 5.07 -1.95
CA HIS A 104 12.72 4.21 -2.04
C HIS A 104 13.56 4.49 -3.29
N ARG A 105 12.93 4.80 -4.44
CA ARG A 105 13.67 5.17 -5.67
C ARG A 105 14.34 6.55 -5.59
N ARG A 106 13.78 7.47 -4.80
CA ARG A 106 14.29 8.85 -4.68
C ARG A 106 15.33 9.01 -3.58
N ALA A 107 15.42 8.08 -2.64
CA ALA A 107 16.50 8.10 -1.66
C ALA A 107 17.82 7.87 -2.41
N PRO A 108 18.74 8.86 -2.46
CA PRO A 108 20.05 8.60 -3.02
C PRO A 108 20.67 7.44 -2.23
N PRO A 109 21.47 6.56 -2.87
CA PRO A 109 22.23 5.59 -2.10
C PRO A 109 22.96 6.41 -1.04
N ARG A 110 22.72 6.11 0.23
CA ARG A 110 23.53 6.65 1.31
C ARG A 110 24.91 6.07 1.07
N GLY A 111 25.68 6.76 0.23
CA GLY A 111 27.09 6.57 0.07
C GLY A 111 27.62 6.61 1.49
N ARG A 112 28.02 5.44 1.98
CA ARG A 112 28.89 5.32 3.13
C ARG A 112 29.99 6.35 2.88
N PRO A 113 30.21 7.34 3.75
CA PRO A 113 31.36 8.22 3.61
C PRO A 113 32.60 7.35 3.81
N THR A 114 33.07 6.73 2.73
CA THR A 114 34.32 5.98 2.68
C THR A 114 35.41 7.04 2.71
N GLY A 115 35.94 7.30 3.90
CA GLY A 115 37.19 8.03 4.05
C GLY A 115 37.07 9.54 4.18
N ALA A 116 36.36 10.04 5.19
CA ALA A 116 36.84 11.27 5.82
C ALA A 116 38.06 10.91 6.67
N ARG A 117 39.25 11.23 6.16
CA ARG A 117 40.51 11.23 6.90
C ARG A 117 40.29 11.79 8.30
N SER A 118 40.80 11.10 9.31
CA SER A 118 40.94 11.62 10.66
C SER A 118 41.58 13.02 10.60
N PRO A 119 40.99 14.05 11.21
CA PRO A 119 41.67 15.34 11.37
C PRO A 119 42.89 15.15 12.29
N PRO A 120 43.99 15.89 12.06
CA PRO A 120 45.14 15.87 12.94
C PRO A 120 44.74 16.34 14.35
N GLY A 121 45.33 15.69 15.35
CA GLY A 121 45.01 15.78 16.76
C GLY A 121 44.89 17.22 17.28
N ARG A 122 43.75 17.49 17.92
CA ARG A 122 43.53 18.72 18.69
C ARG A 122 44.14 18.52 20.09
N PRO A 123 45.05 19.41 20.56
CA PRO A 123 45.64 19.27 21.87
C PRO A 123 44.60 19.41 22.97
N SER A 124 44.68 18.46 23.90
CA SER A 124 43.87 18.31 25.10
C SER A 124 44.01 19.53 26.01
N ARG A 125 42.97 20.37 26.08
CA ARG A 125 42.80 21.31 27.19
C ARG A 125 42.02 20.60 28.29
N ARG A 126 42.79 20.11 29.28
CA ARG A 126 42.31 19.83 30.63
C ARG A 126 41.47 21.02 31.11
N ALA A 127 40.21 20.77 31.45
CA ALA A 127 39.44 21.63 32.31
C ALA A 127 39.11 20.85 33.60
N PRO A 128 39.15 21.54 34.76
CA PRO A 128 39.18 20.90 36.07
C PRO A 128 37.84 20.30 36.48
N SER A 129 37.96 19.18 37.19
CA SER A 129 36.94 18.49 37.96
C SER A 129 36.14 19.48 38.81
N ARG A 130 34.80 19.41 38.74
CA ARG A 130 33.93 19.96 39.78
C ARG A 130 33.15 18.84 40.46
N PRO A 131 32.98 18.93 41.79
CA PRO A 131 32.69 17.81 42.66
C PRO A 131 31.21 17.41 42.67
N SER A 132 31.02 16.12 42.92
CA SER A 132 29.80 15.46 43.35
C SER A 132 29.16 16.17 44.54
N GLY A 133 27.90 16.58 44.38
CA GLY A 133 27.02 16.94 45.48
C GLY A 133 25.96 15.85 45.67
N PRO A 134 25.82 15.25 46.86
CA PRO A 134 24.74 14.33 47.18
C PRO A 134 23.52 15.07 47.76
N GLY A 135 22.35 14.45 47.63
CA GLY A 135 21.13 14.82 48.35
C GLY A 135 20.09 15.41 47.41
N SER A 136 18.82 15.02 47.43
CA SER A 136 18.07 14.48 48.56
C SER A 136 16.71 13.95 48.08
N PRO A 137 15.96 13.25 48.95
CA PRO A 137 14.95 12.27 48.57
C PRO A 137 13.49 12.76 48.72
N ARG A 138 12.56 11.93 48.19
CA ARG A 138 11.16 11.69 48.62
C ARG A 138 10.15 12.86 48.57
N ARG A 139 8.98 12.56 47.98
CA ARG A 139 7.66 12.36 48.63
C ARG A 139 6.63 12.06 47.54
N ARG A 140 5.98 10.89 47.54
CA ARG A 140 4.63 10.63 48.06
C ARG A 140 3.59 11.70 47.67
N ARG A 141 2.66 11.35 46.79
CA ARG A 141 1.26 11.06 47.14
C ARG A 141 0.64 10.21 46.04
#